data_AF-A0A7W0PNW7-F1
#
_entry.id   AF-A0A7W0PNW7-F1
#
_cell.length_a   1.000
_cell.length_b   1.000
_cell.length_c   1.000
_cell.angle_alpha   90.00
_cell.angle_beta   90.00
_cell.angle_gamma   90.00
#
_symmetry.space_group_name_H-M   'P 1'
#
loop_
_entity.id
_entity.type
_entity.pdbx_description
1 polymer ?
#
loop_
_entity_poly.entity_id
_entity_poly.type
_entity_poly.pdbx_seq_one_letter_code
_entity_poly.pdbx_strand_id
1 'polypeptide(L)'
;MAENHDRPEFWIPDNPDGSGWADVDWASVTQGSRYHYQHGEPIEVARAKRPPFYKIVTRLETERIIAHENTYYVAGSNLADFVGELVWHGGHEVIWHIEPCEKPPLESQLR
;
A
#
# COMPACT_ATOMS: atom_id res chain seq x y z
N MET A 1 5.25 -22.46 -13.29
CA MET A 1 4.13 -22.94 -12.45
C MET A 1 3.28 -21.72 -12.17
N ALA A 2 2.11 -21.63 -12.80
CA ALA A 2 1.20 -20.51 -12.61
C ALA A 2 0.30 -20.88 -11.42
N GLU A 3 0.42 -20.15 -10.30
CA GLU A 3 -0.48 -20.33 -9.18
C GLU A 3 -1.82 -19.63 -9.47
N ASN A 4 -2.86 -20.40 -9.23
CA ASN A 4 -4.23 -20.21 -9.67
C ASN A 4 -4.93 -19.25 -8.69
N HIS A 5 -4.97 -17.95 -9.02
CA HIS A 5 -5.58 -16.89 -8.19
C HIS A 5 -7.13 -16.87 -8.22
N ASP A 6 -7.77 -17.76 -8.97
CA ASP A 6 -9.22 -17.74 -9.26
C ASP A 6 -10.05 -18.69 -8.40
N ARG A 7 -9.62 -18.97 -7.15
CA ARG A 7 -10.38 -19.86 -6.28
C ARG A 7 -11.43 -19.09 -5.46
N PRO A 8 -12.73 -19.39 -5.61
CA PRO A 8 -13.82 -18.72 -4.90
C PRO A 8 -13.80 -18.96 -3.37
N GLU A 9 -12.97 -19.90 -2.89
CA GLU A 9 -12.78 -20.17 -1.45
C GLU A 9 -12.11 -19.04 -0.66
N PHE A 10 -11.46 -18.07 -1.34
CA PHE A 10 -10.89 -16.87 -0.72
C PHE A 10 -11.81 -15.64 -0.82
N TRP A 11 -13.00 -15.80 -1.40
CA TRP A 11 -14.02 -14.77 -1.53
C TRP A 11 -15.10 -14.98 -0.46
N ILE A 12 -14.89 -14.40 0.72
CA ILE A 12 -15.89 -14.40 1.78
C ILE A 12 -16.46 -12.98 1.88
N PRO A 13 -17.78 -12.78 1.71
CA PRO A 13 -18.40 -11.49 1.96
C PRO A 13 -18.18 -11.08 3.42
N ASP A 14 -17.87 -9.81 3.63
CA ASP A 14 -17.41 -9.17 4.88
C ASP A 14 -18.40 -9.24 6.07
N ASN A 15 -19.52 -9.96 5.92
CA ASN A 15 -20.60 -10.00 6.90
C ASN A 15 -20.89 -11.45 7.32
N PRO A 16 -20.93 -11.76 8.64
CA PRO A 16 -21.10 -13.12 9.15
C PRO A 16 -22.48 -13.76 8.85
N ASP A 17 -23.41 -13.00 8.26
CA ASP A 17 -24.71 -13.47 7.77
C ASP A 17 -24.76 -13.74 6.25
N GLY A 18 -23.65 -13.56 5.53
CA GLY A 18 -23.57 -13.77 4.09
C GLY A 18 -24.15 -12.63 3.24
N SER A 19 -24.52 -11.49 3.83
CA SER A 19 -24.86 -10.29 3.06
C SER A 19 -23.56 -9.62 2.58
N GLY A 20 -23.16 -9.91 1.35
CA GLY A 20 -22.05 -9.21 0.70
C GLY A 20 -22.26 -7.70 0.71
N TRP A 21 -21.13 -6.99 0.73
CA TRP A 21 -20.97 -5.53 0.72
C TRP A 21 -21.14 -4.88 2.10
N ALA A 22 -20.02 -4.70 2.82
CA ALA A 22 -19.91 -3.59 3.75
C ALA A 22 -20.05 -2.29 2.95
N ASP A 23 -20.72 -1.28 3.50
CA ASP A 23 -20.81 0.05 2.89
C ASP A 23 -19.40 0.63 2.72
N VAL A 24 -18.84 0.36 1.54
CA VAL A 24 -17.58 0.90 1.08
C VAL A 24 -17.70 2.42 1.12
N ASP A 25 -16.65 3.09 1.61
CA ASP A 25 -16.53 4.54 1.49
C ASP A 25 -16.66 4.96 0.02
N TRP A 26 -17.86 5.43 -0.33
CA TRP A 26 -18.29 5.72 -1.70
C TRP A 26 -17.47 6.82 -2.37
N ALA A 27 -16.65 7.57 -1.62
CA ALA A 27 -15.71 8.53 -2.20
C ALA A 27 -14.66 7.82 -3.09
N SER A 28 -14.30 6.57 -2.79
CA SER A 28 -13.32 5.78 -3.56
C SER A 28 -13.89 5.17 -4.85
N VAL A 29 -15.23 5.15 -4.97
CA VAL A 29 -15.98 4.58 -6.11
C VAL A 29 -16.22 5.64 -7.21
N THR A 30 -15.81 6.89 -6.97
CA THR A 30 -16.19 8.09 -7.76
C THR A 30 -15.71 8.13 -9.22
N GLN A 31 -14.93 7.15 -9.69
CA GLN A 31 -14.48 7.08 -11.09
C GLN A 31 -14.88 5.77 -11.83
N GLY A 32 -15.88 5.05 -11.33
CA GLY A 32 -16.41 3.86 -12.03
C GLY A 32 -15.55 2.59 -11.85
N SER A 33 -14.64 2.60 -10.88
CA SER A 33 -13.80 1.45 -10.53
C SER A 33 -14.53 0.51 -9.58
N ARG A 34 -14.38 -0.81 -9.77
CA ARG A 34 -14.86 -1.82 -8.82
C ARG A 34 -13.81 -2.03 -7.72
N TYR A 35 -14.18 -1.76 -6.47
CA TYR A 35 -13.34 -2.08 -5.31
C TYR A 35 -13.43 -3.59 -5.01
N HIS A 36 -12.29 -4.27 -4.99
CA HIS A 36 -12.19 -5.69 -4.63
C HIS A 36 -11.38 -5.77 -3.33
N TYR A 37 -11.99 -6.30 -2.27
CA TYR A 37 -11.32 -6.55 -1.00
C TYR A 37 -11.10 -8.05 -0.83
N GLN A 38 -9.91 -8.43 -0.38
CA GLN A 38 -9.59 -9.79 0.04
C GLN A 38 -9.20 -9.75 1.50
N HIS A 39 -9.82 -10.60 2.32
CA HIS A 39 -9.41 -10.76 3.71
C HIS A 39 -7.96 -11.22 3.77
N GLY A 40 -7.15 -10.49 4.54
CA GLY A 40 -5.78 -10.88 4.82
C GLY A 40 -5.70 -12.02 5.83
N GLU A 41 -4.50 -12.58 5.99
CA GLU A 41 -4.19 -13.50 7.08
C GLU A 41 -4.36 -12.80 8.46
N PRO A 42 -4.51 -13.58 9.56
CA PRO A 42 -4.51 -13.02 10.91
C PRO A 42 -3.32 -12.08 11.13
N ILE A 43 -3.57 -10.96 11.83
CA ILE A 43 -2.62 -9.85 11.91
C ILE A 43 -1.22 -10.26 12.40
N GLU A 44 -1.12 -11.20 13.34
CA GLU A 44 0.16 -11.68 13.87
C GLU A 44 0.94 -12.51 12.84
N VAL A 45 0.24 -13.33 12.04
CA VAL A 45 0.86 -14.10 10.94
C VAL A 45 1.33 -13.15 9.84
N ALA A 46 0.48 -12.19 9.47
CA ALA A 46 0.83 -11.17 8.48
C ALA A 46 2.03 -10.33 8.94
N ARG A 47 2.06 -9.92 10.22
CA ARG A 47 3.18 -9.16 10.81
C ARG A 47 4.49 -9.94 10.76
N ALA A 48 4.48 -11.23 11.09
CA ALA A 48 5.67 -12.07 11.07
C ALA A 48 6.27 -12.22 9.66
N LYS A 49 5.45 -12.10 8.62
CA LYS A 49 5.89 -12.17 7.21
C LYS A 49 6.31 -10.83 6.62
N ARG A 50 6.12 -9.72 7.34
CA ARG A 50 6.40 -8.39 6.79
C ARG A 50 7.91 -8.18 6.59
N PRO A 51 8.30 -7.61 5.45
CA PRO A 51 9.62 -7.03 5.26
C PRO A 51 9.97 -6.05 6.40
N PRO A 52 11.24 -6.04 6.86
CA PRO A 52 11.67 -5.14 7.91
C PRO A 52 11.69 -3.68 7.45
N PHE A 53 11.89 -3.43 6.16
CA PHE A 53 11.84 -2.10 5.56
C PHE A 53 11.07 -2.10 4.24
N TYR A 54 10.72 -0.90 3.80
CA TYR A 54 10.12 -0.63 2.50
C TYR A 54 10.85 0.53 1.84
N LYS A 55 11.06 0.42 0.53
CA LYS A 55 11.49 1.52 -0.31
C LYS A 55 10.24 2.18 -0.89
N ILE A 56 10.12 3.48 -0.69
CA ILE A 56 9.01 4.30 -1.16
C ILE A 56 9.57 5.27 -2.17
N VAL A 57 9.04 5.23 -3.39
CA VAL A 57 9.39 6.18 -4.44
C VAL A 57 8.23 7.14 -4.59
N THR A 58 8.50 8.42 -4.36
CA THR A 58 7.56 9.49 -4.74
C THR A 58 8.04 10.12 -6.04
N ARG A 59 7.09 10.61 -6.83
CA ARG A 59 7.36 11.28 -8.09
C ARG A 59 6.69 12.63 -8.09
N LEU A 60 7.49 13.66 -8.35
CA LEU A 60 7.02 15.00 -8.62
C LEU A 60 6.96 15.19 -10.13
N GLU A 61 5.75 15.32 -10.68
CA GLU A 61 5.54 15.57 -12.10
C GLU A 61 4.56 16.72 -12.30
N THR A 62 5.02 17.76 -13.00
CA THR A 62 4.16 18.85 -13.48
C THR A 62 4.56 19.17 -14.92
N GLU A 63 3.69 19.83 -15.68
CA GLU A 63 3.97 20.24 -17.07
C GLU A 63 5.23 21.12 -17.24
N ARG A 64 5.76 21.66 -16.13
CA ARG A 64 6.86 22.65 -16.14
C ARG A 64 8.19 22.11 -15.60
N ILE A 65 8.22 20.91 -15.04
CA ILE A 65 9.44 20.35 -14.43
C ILE A 65 9.73 18.97 -15.00
N ILE A 66 11.03 18.66 -15.12
CA ILE A 66 11.49 17.30 -15.39
C ILE A 66 11.07 16.44 -14.20
N ALA A 67 10.49 15.27 -14.48
CA ALA A 67 10.05 14.34 -13.46
C ALA A 67 11.20 14.05 -12.47
N HIS A 68 10.92 14.28 -11.20
CA HIS A 68 11.89 14.05 -10.13
C HIS A 68 11.38 12.93 -9.23
N GLU A 69 12.24 11.95 -8.95
CA GLU A 69 11.93 10.84 -8.06
C GLU A 69 12.70 10.98 -6.76
N ASN A 70 11.97 10.97 -5.63
CA ASN A 70 12.57 10.86 -4.31
C ASN A 70 12.43 9.43 -3.81
N THR A 71 13.48 8.93 -3.18
CA THR A 71 13.50 7.58 -2.60
C THR A 71 13.64 7.67 -1.09
N TYR A 72 12.71 7.04 -0.39
CA TYR A 72 12.71 6.91 1.07
C TYR A 72 12.81 5.46 1.47
N TYR A 73 13.50 5.18 2.57
CA TYR A 73 13.57 3.85 3.17
C TYR A 73 12.95 3.93 4.56
N VAL A 74 11.88 3.18 4.77
CA VAL A 74 11.04 3.28 5.98
C VAL A 74 10.95 1.92 6.65
N ALA A 75 11.09 1.90 7.98
CA ALA A 75 10.86 0.70 8.77
C ALA A 75 9.41 0.20 8.59
N GLY A 76 9.22 -1.11 8.45
CA GLY A 76 7.90 -1.70 8.22
C GLY A 76 6.89 -1.39 9.33
N SER A 77 7.37 -1.13 10.55
CA SER A 77 6.54 -0.67 11.67
C SER A 77 5.94 0.73 11.46
N ASN A 78 6.62 1.57 10.68
CA ASN A 78 6.27 2.99 10.50
C ASN A 78 5.66 3.27 9.12
N LEU A 79 5.51 2.24 8.27
CA LEU A 79 5.06 2.40 6.89
C LEU A 79 3.69 3.09 6.81
N ALA A 80 2.73 2.66 7.63
CA ALA A 80 1.38 3.21 7.60
C ALA A 80 1.36 4.70 7.99
N ASP A 81 2.09 5.05 9.05
CA ASP A 81 2.19 6.43 9.52
C ASP A 81 2.87 7.31 8.47
N PHE A 82 3.99 6.87 7.91
CA PHE A 82 4.71 7.60 6.86
C PHE A 82 3.87 7.81 5.60
N VAL A 83 3.15 6.78 5.14
CA VAL A 83 2.24 6.90 3.98
C VAL A 83 1.09 7.87 4.30
N GLY A 84 0.52 7.79 5.50
CA GLY A 84 -0.50 8.73 5.96
C GLY A 84 0.00 10.17 5.95
N GLU A 85 1.20 10.41 6.48
CA GLU A 85 1.86 11.71 6.45
C GLU A 85 2.10 12.20 5.02
N LEU A 86 2.61 11.36 4.12
CA LEU A 86 2.78 11.71 2.71
C LEU A 86 1.45 12.07 2.03
N VAL A 87 0.38 11.33 2.30
CA VAL A 87 -0.93 11.65 1.71
C VAL A 87 -1.47 12.97 2.26
N TRP A 88 -1.24 13.25 3.55
CA TRP A 88 -1.73 14.46 4.21
C TRP A 88 -0.90 15.71 3.89
N HIS A 89 0.42 15.56 3.73
CA HIS A 89 1.37 16.67 3.59
C HIS A 89 2.04 16.76 2.21
N GLY A 90 1.99 15.70 1.39
CA GLY A 90 2.86 15.47 0.24
C GLY A 90 2.65 16.35 -0.99
N GLY A 91 2.08 17.54 -0.84
CA GLY A 91 2.06 18.58 -1.87
C GLY A 91 1.74 18.07 -3.29
N HIS A 92 2.68 18.28 -4.21
CA HIS A 92 2.59 17.82 -5.60
C HIS A 92 3.29 16.46 -5.84
N GLU A 93 3.89 15.87 -4.81
CA GLU A 93 4.54 14.57 -4.92
C GLU A 93 3.49 13.47 -4.76
N VAL A 94 3.44 12.56 -5.73
CA VAL A 94 2.57 11.40 -5.66
C VAL A 94 3.40 10.17 -5.30
N ILE A 95 2.82 9.26 -4.50
CA ILE A 95 3.40 7.94 -4.29
C ILE A 95 3.39 7.23 -5.65
N TRP A 96 4.57 6.90 -6.17
CA TRP A 96 4.72 6.21 -7.44
C TRP A 96 4.68 4.70 -7.26
N HIS A 97 5.51 4.18 -6.36
CA HIS A 97 5.42 2.78 -5.91
C HIS A 97 6.05 2.57 -4.53
N ILE A 98 5.64 1.48 -3.88
CA ILE A 98 6.18 1.00 -2.61
C ILE A 98 6.64 -0.43 -2.83
N GLU A 99 7.88 -0.74 -2.47
CA GLU A 99 8.45 -2.08 -2.63
C GLU A 99 9.11 -2.59 -1.33
N PRO A 100 9.04 -3.90 -1.04
CA PRO A 100 9.80 -4.52 0.05
C PRO A 100 11.30 -4.23 -0.04
N CYS A 101 11.93 -3.97 1.10
CA CYS A 101 13.37 -3.79 1.21
C CYS A 101 13.92 -4.56 2.42
N GLU A 102 14.81 -5.53 2.20
CA GLU A 102 15.44 -6.24 3.30
C GLU A 102 16.59 -5.44 3.93
N LYS A 103 17.34 -4.73 3.09
CA LYS A 103 18.58 -4.03 3.47
C LYS A 103 18.60 -2.64 2.83
N PRO A 104 18.16 -1.59 3.55
CA PRO A 104 18.22 -0.24 3.04
C PRO A 104 19.69 0.26 2.98
N PRO A 105 20.03 1.22 2.11
CA PRO A 105 21.36 1.81 2.04
C PRO A 105 21.82 2.36 3.39
N LEU A 106 23.11 2.26 3.69
CA LEU A 106 23.62 2.66 5.01
C LEU A 106 23.35 4.14 5.30
N GLU A 107 23.44 4.99 4.27
CA GLU A 107 23.15 6.43 4.39
C GLU A 107 21.69 6.72 4.80
N SER A 108 20.75 5.82 4.51
CA SER A 108 19.34 5.97 4.87
C SER A 108 19.01 5.50 6.29
N GLN A 109 19.98 4.86 6.96
CA GLN A 109 19.83 4.36 8.33
C GLN A 109 20.29 5.38 9.39
N LEU A 110 20.70 6.58 8.95
CA LEU A 110 21.16 7.64 9.83
C LEU A 110 19.95 8.34 10.50
N ARG A 111 19.98 8.38 11.83
CA ARG A 111 18.98 9.03 12.69
C ARG A 111 19.01 10.54 12.57
#